data_AF-A0A7W7FIY9-F1
#
_entry.id   AF-A0A7W7FIY9-F1
#
_cell.length_a   1.000
_cell.length_b   1.000
_cell.length_c   1.000
_cell.angle_alpha   90.00
_cell.angle_beta   90.00
_cell.angle_gamma   90.00
#
_symmetry.space_group_name_H-M   'P 1'
#
loop_
_entity.id
_entity.type
_entity.pdbx_description
1 polymer ?
#
loop_
_entity_poly.entity_id
_entity_poly.type
_entity_poly.pdbx_seq_one_letter_code
_entity_poly.pdbx_strand_id
1 'polypeptide(L)' 'MATITKARTTHTAATPRPATSTAAGADERMAFADAALALAGHEVTDSTLRTILERAARHELSGDEARAAIRRHVQG' A
#
# COMPACT_ATOMS: atom_id res chain seq x y z
N MET A 1 19.78 -2.15 45.86
CA MET A 1 20.54 -1.92 44.60
C MET A 1 19.79 -2.61 43.46
N ALA A 2 19.73 -1.94 42.30
CA ALA A 2 18.58 -1.87 41.39
C ALA A 2 18.08 -3.17 40.72
N THR A 3 16.75 -3.29 40.68
CA THR A 3 15.92 -4.19 39.87
C THR A 3 15.74 -3.62 38.47
N ILE A 4 15.87 -4.45 37.42
CA ILE A 4 15.40 -4.09 36.08
C ILE A 4 14.59 -5.25 35.50
N THR A 5 13.30 -5.20 35.79
CA THR A 5 12.24 -5.93 35.10
C THR A 5 12.12 -5.37 33.69
N LYS A 6 12.55 -6.11 32.66
CA LYS A 6 12.29 -5.73 31.26
C LYS A 6 10.81 -5.97 30.97
N ALA A 7 10.04 -4.89 30.89
CA ALA A 7 8.64 -4.91 30.51
C ALA A 7 8.49 -5.61 29.15
N ARG A 8 7.80 -6.76 29.17
CA ARG A 8 7.36 -7.46 27.98
C ARG A 8 6.31 -6.57 27.32
N THR A 9 6.71 -5.84 26.28
CA THR A 9 5.80 -5.12 25.40
C THR A 9 4.76 -6.10 24.90
N THR A 10 3.55 -5.99 25.41
CA THR A 10 2.35 -6.61 24.85
C THR A 10 2.11 -5.95 23.50
N HIS A 11 2.60 -6.58 22.42
CA HIS A 11 1.97 -6.37 21.12
C HIS A 11 0.59 -7.02 21.22
N THR A 12 -0.45 -6.20 21.35
CA THR A 12 -1.82 -6.61 21.05
C THR A 12 -1.77 -7.36 19.74
N ALA A 13 -2.07 -8.66 19.78
CA ALA A 13 -2.12 -9.50 18.61
C ALA A 13 -3.17 -8.91 17.67
N ALA A 14 -2.72 -8.12 16.70
CA ALA A 14 -3.49 -7.84 15.51
C ALA A 14 -3.69 -9.21 14.86
N THR A 15 -4.94 -9.70 14.87
CA THR A 15 -5.35 -10.89 14.14
C THR A 15 -4.69 -10.85 12.76
N PRO A 16 -3.91 -11.87 12.35
CA PRO A 16 -3.38 -11.92 11.00
C PRO A 16 -4.58 -12.04 10.07
N ARG A 17 -5.07 -10.89 9.56
CA ARG A 17 -6.04 -10.87 8.47
C ARG A 17 -5.34 -11.61 7.35
N PRO A 18 -5.92 -12.70 6.80
CA PRO A 18 -5.28 -13.43 5.74
C PRO A 18 -5.01 -12.43 4.62
N ALA A 19 -3.74 -12.06 4.45
CA ALA A 19 -3.29 -11.28 3.32
C ALA A 19 -3.33 -12.24 2.15
N THR A 20 -4.53 -12.50 1.64
CA THR A 20 -4.69 -13.19 0.36
C THR A 20 -4.15 -12.25 -0.69
N SER A 21 -2.82 -12.31 -0.91
CA SER A 21 -2.11 -11.85 -2.12
C SER A 21 -2.61 -12.65 -3.32
N THR A 22 -3.90 -12.51 -3.59
CA THR A 22 -4.63 -13.10 -4.69
C THR A 22 -4.98 -11.96 -5.64
N ALA A 23 -5.07 -12.25 -6.94
CA ALA A 23 -5.44 -11.25 -7.95
C ALA A 23 -6.73 -10.49 -7.57
N ALA A 24 -7.71 -11.18 -6.98
CA ALA A 24 -8.94 -10.57 -6.46
C ALA A 24 -8.69 -9.46 -5.42
N GLY A 25 -7.64 -9.59 -4.60
CA GLY A 25 -7.26 -8.54 -3.65
C GLY A 25 -6.58 -7.33 -4.31
N ALA A 26 -5.89 -7.53 -5.43
CA ALA A 26 -5.29 -6.42 -6.18
C ALA A 26 -6.38 -5.58 -6.85
N ASP A 27 -7.39 -6.23 -7.46
CA ASP A 27 -8.52 -5.54 -8.08
C ASP A 27 -9.35 -4.75 -7.06
N GLU A 28 -9.58 -5.30 -5.86
CA GLU A 28 -10.27 -4.59 -4.78
C GLU A 28 -9.48 -3.35 -4.31
N ARG A 29 -8.15 -3.47 -4.19
CA ARG A 29 -7.28 -2.33 -3.85
C ARG A 29 -7.28 -1.26 -4.94
N MET A 30 -7.28 -1.65 -6.20
CA MET A 30 -7.37 -0.72 -7.34
C MET A 30 -8.73 -0.02 -7.36
N ALA A 31 -9.82 -0.76 -7.20
CA ALA A 31 -11.18 -0.20 -7.16
C ALA A 31 -11.36 0.79 -6.00
N PHE A 32 -10.80 0.47 -4.83
CA PHE A 32 -10.79 1.40 -3.70
C PHE A 32 -10.00 2.68 -4.01
N ALA A 33 -8.81 2.56 -4.61
CA ALA A 33 -8.00 3.70 -4.99
C ALA A 33 -8.71 4.58 -6.04
N ASP A 34 -9.26 3.98 -7.08
CA ASP A 34 -10.03 4.68 -8.13
C ASP A 34 -11.25 5.40 -7.53
N ALA A 35 -11.99 4.75 -6.61
CA ALA A 35 -13.12 5.37 -5.92
C ALA A 35 -12.70 6.54 -5.02
N ALA A 36 -11.58 6.42 -4.29
CA ALA A 36 -11.06 7.48 -3.45
C ALA A 36 -10.59 8.69 -4.28
N LEU A 37 -9.96 8.44 -5.42
CA LEU A 37 -9.58 9.48 -6.37
C LEU A 37 -10.82 10.17 -6.96
N ALA A 38 -11.80 9.39 -7.43
CA ALA A 38 -13.03 9.93 -7.99
C ALA A 38 -13.83 10.76 -6.96
N LEU A 39 -13.87 10.32 -5.69
CA LEU A 39 -14.46 11.08 -4.59
C LEU A 39 -13.77 12.43 -4.39
N ALA A 40 -12.46 12.50 -4.59
CA ALA A 40 -11.70 13.75 -4.57
C ALA A 40 -11.83 14.58 -5.87
N GLY A 41 -12.59 14.11 -6.86
CA GLY A 41 -12.70 14.74 -8.17
C GLY A 41 -11.46 14.56 -9.04
N HIS A 42 -10.63 13.56 -8.74
CA HIS A 42 -9.40 13.27 -9.46
C HIS A 42 -9.50 11.93 -10.19
N GLU A 43 -8.84 11.85 -11.35
CA GLU A 43 -8.70 10.63 -12.13
C GLU A 43 -7.24 10.49 -12.56
N VAL A 44 -6.70 9.26 -12.47
CA VAL A 44 -5.35 8.96 -12.98
C VAL A 44 -5.49 8.44 -14.41
N THR A 45 -5.21 9.31 -15.37
CA THR A 45 -5.27 8.99 -16.82
C THR A 45 -3.93 8.49 -17.40
N ASP A 46 -2.83 8.69 -16.67
CA ASP A 46 -1.51 8.25 -17.09
C ASP A 46 -1.36 6.72 -16.95
N SER A 47 -1.12 6.06 -18.08
CA SER A 47 -0.99 4.60 -18.17
C SER A 47 0.25 4.06 -17.43
N THR A 48 1.31 4.85 -17.31
CA THR A 48 2.51 4.47 -16.56
C THR A 48 2.23 4.52 -15.07
N LEU A 49 1.55 5.57 -14.59
CA LEU A 49 1.12 5.65 -13.19
C LEU A 49 0.15 4.52 -12.83
N ARG A 50 -0.77 4.17 -13.73
CA ARG A 50 -1.70 3.05 -13.54
C ARG A 50 -0.96 1.72 -13.43
N THR A 51 0.04 1.48 -14.28
CA THR A 51 0.89 0.29 -14.21
C THR A 51 1.66 0.19 -12.88
N ILE A 52 2.17 1.30 -12.36
CA ILE A 52 2.85 1.33 -11.06
C ILE A 52 1.87 0.99 -9.92
N LEU A 53 0.67 1.56 -9.95
CA LEU A 53 -0.36 1.32 -8.94
C LEU A 53 -0.82 -0.14 -8.95
N GLU A 54 -0.99 -0.73 -10.12
CA GLU A 54 -1.33 -2.15 -10.25
C GLU A 54 -0.25 -3.07 -9.68
N ARG A 55 1.04 -2.80 -9.93
CA ARG A 55 2.14 -3.57 -9.36
C ARG A 55 2.19 -3.44 -7.84
N ALA A 56 1.94 -2.24 -7.31
CA ALA A 56 1.80 -2.03 -5.87
C ALA A 56 0.58 -2.78 -5.30
N ALA A 57 -0.54 -2.79 -6.02
CA ALA A 57 -1.74 -3.53 -5.64
C ALA A 57 -1.50 -5.04 -5.66
N ARG A 58 -0.63 -5.58 -6.53
CA ARG A 58 -0.22 -6.99 -6.54
C ARG A 58 0.88 -7.32 -5.52
N HIS A 59 1.34 -6.35 -4.73
CA HIS A 59 2.49 -6.48 -3.82
C HIS A 59 3.81 -6.83 -4.53
N GLU A 60 3.92 -6.54 -5.83
CA GLU A 60 5.18 -6.67 -6.59
C GLU A 60 6.11 -5.46 -6.39
N LEU A 61 5.57 -4.38 -5.82
CA LEU A 61 6.27 -3.15 -5.52
C LEU A 61 5.88 -2.69 -4.11
N SER A 62 6.87 -2.36 -3.28
CA SER A 62 6.57 -1.72 -2.00
C SER A 62 5.98 -0.32 -2.23
N GLY A 63 5.25 0.21 -1.25
CA GLY A 63 4.66 1.55 -1.35
C GLY A 63 5.71 2.65 -1.56
N ASP A 64 6.90 2.49 -0.97
CA ASP A 64 7.98 3.47 -1.12
C ASP A 64 8.64 3.40 -2.50
N GLU A 65 8.84 2.20 -3.05
CA GLU A 65 9.29 2.03 -4.44
C GLU A 65 8.26 2.57 -5.44
N ALA A 66 6.96 2.37 -5.18
CA ALA A 66 5.88 2.94 -5.98
C ALA A 66 5.94 4.47 -5.99
N ARG A 67 6.09 5.09 -4.81
CA ARG A 67 6.24 6.55 -4.68
C ARG A 67 7.48 7.06 -5.41
N ALA A 68 8.61 6.35 -5.29
CA ALA A 68 9.85 6.73 -5.99
C ALA A 68 9.69 6.65 -7.52
N ALA A 69 9.03 5.60 -8.02
CA ALA A 69 8.76 5.42 -9.44
C ALA A 69 7.80 6.50 -9.98
N ILE A 70 6.70 6.78 -9.26
CA ILE A 70 5.75 7.85 -9.60
C ILE A 70 6.46 9.20 -9.62
N ARG A 71 7.27 9.50 -8.60
CA ARG A 71 8.02 10.76 -8.52
C ARG A 71 8.95 10.94 -9.70
N ARG A 72 9.73 9.91 -10.06
CA ARG A 72 10.63 9.96 -11.21
C ARG A 72 9.88 10.17 -12.52
N HIS A 73 8.69 9.60 -12.66
CA HIS A 73 7.85 9.76 -13.85
C HIS A 73 7.26 11.17 -13.97
N VAL A 74 6.78 11.74 -12.86
CA VAL A 74 6.18 13.08 -12.83
C VAL A 74 7.21 14.20 -12.88
N GLN A 75 8.39 13.99 -12.29
CA GLN A 75 9.47 14.99 -12.18
C GLN A 75 10.59 14.79 -13.21
N GLY A 76 10.38 13.92 -14.21
CA GLY A 76 11.34 13.65 -15.28
C GLY A 76 11.82 14.92 -15.97
#